data_AF-A0A6A7AH71-F1
#
_entry.id   AF-A0A6A7AH71-F1
#
_cell.length_a   1.000
_cell.length_b   1.000
_cell.length_c   1.000
_cell.angle_alpha   90.00
_cell.angle_beta   90.00
_cell.angle_gamma   90.00
#
_symmetry.space_group_name_H-M   'P 1'
#
loop_
_entity.id
_entity.type
_entity.pdbx_description
1 polymer ?
#
loop_
_entity_poly.entity_id
_entity_poly.type
_entity_poly.pdbx_seq_one_letter_code
_entity_poly.pdbx_strand_id
1 'polypeptide(L)'
;MAIVTGLNLLKCVCITYTHYLHRRSARESATKGPPYLVTIGDAIASFLQDEDKHTMGFNWATKRNFDKGWPSKRPNRLISTPKSEFWFRAASKIRWGITMSLCIALITIVGFLLGMTISSQRALGVPVDLPSLWSYGVGASNQWATSLAGRMRQLSQTSGFFFAVLFANMFQVIVSALYLLYNNLLTVLVMAAEWNDFISERKTLRLSAPRGIQRSGYFLSLPYRYSIILMTCSGLLHWLISQSVFIVQTVAYNPEFERNPAKDASSIGYSSIGIMFAMTIGSVWVLALLVIGFTWRYTPTKPRDGGPRPPFPMPLANDYSTLVSV
;
A
#
# COMPACT_ATOMS: atom_id res chain seq x y z
N MET A 1 31.00 -1.84 3.29
CA MET A 1 30.27 -1.86 4.58
C MET A 1 30.22 -0.48 5.25
N ALA A 2 31.35 0.20 5.49
CA ALA A 2 31.38 1.51 6.17
C ALA A 2 30.46 2.60 5.55
N ILE A 3 30.40 2.71 4.22
CA ILE A 3 29.53 3.68 3.53
C ILE A 3 28.04 3.38 3.77
N VAL A 4 27.64 2.10 3.70
CA VAL A 4 26.25 1.67 3.94
C VAL A 4 25.86 1.94 5.40
N THR A 5 26.75 1.63 6.34
CA THR A 5 26.53 1.92 7.76
C THR A 5 26.43 3.43 8.01
N GLY A 6 27.31 4.23 7.40
CA GLY A 6 27.28 5.70 7.52
C GLY A 6 26.01 6.33 6.96
N LEU A 7 25.53 5.87 5.80
CA LEU A 7 24.28 6.34 5.21
C LEU A 7 23.05 5.92 6.04
N ASN A 8 23.06 4.73 6.62
CA ASN A 8 21.99 4.28 7.52
C ASN A 8 21.99 5.08 8.84
N LEU A 9 23.17 5.39 9.39
CA LEU A 9 23.28 6.28 10.56
C LEU A 9 22.73 7.67 10.24
N LEU A 10 23.09 8.25 9.09
CA LEU A 10 22.56 9.54 8.64
C LEU A 10 21.03 9.51 8.50
N LYS A 11 20.46 8.44 7.93
CA LYS A 11 19.00 8.24 7.89
C LYS A 11 18.41 8.23 9.29
N CYS A 12 18.99 7.50 10.23
CA CYS A 12 18.52 7.48 11.61
C CYS A 12 18.57 8.87 12.24
N VAL A 13 19.65 9.62 12.07
CA VAL A 13 19.78 10.99 12.56
C VAL A 13 18.72 11.90 11.95
N CYS A 14 18.52 11.86 10.63
CA CYS A 14 17.49 12.63 9.95
C CYS A 14 16.09 12.29 10.47
N ILE A 15 15.75 11.00 10.59
CA ILE A 15 14.45 10.55 11.12
C ILE A 15 14.23 11.04 12.56
N THR A 16 15.26 10.92 13.41
CA THR A 16 15.19 11.34 14.81
C THR A 16 15.05 12.85 14.94
N TYR A 17 15.78 13.60 14.11
CA TYR A 17 15.70 15.06 14.05
C TYR A 17 14.34 15.53 13.54
N THR A 18 13.80 14.93 12.47
CA THR A 18 12.44 15.21 11.98
C THR A 18 11.39 14.87 13.03
N HIS A 19 11.54 13.76 13.75
CA HIS A 19 10.63 13.40 14.85
C HIS A 19 10.68 14.43 16.00
N TYR A 20 11.88 14.89 16.36
CA TYR A 20 12.08 15.93 17.37
C TYR A 20 11.42 17.26 16.97
N LEU A 21 11.67 17.74 15.75
CA LEU A 21 11.04 18.95 15.22
C LEU A 21 9.51 18.83 15.19
N HIS A 22 8.99 17.68 14.79
CA HIS A 22 7.56 17.42 14.77
C HIS A 22 6.95 17.47 16.18
N ARG A 23 7.58 16.84 17.19
CA ARG A 23 7.11 16.92 18.58
C ARG A 23 7.13 18.34 19.13
N ARG A 24 8.14 19.13 18.78
CA ARG A 24 8.23 20.55 19.17
C ARG A 24 7.08 21.36 18.55
N SER A 25 6.86 21.22 17.25
CA SER A 25 5.77 21.90 16.53
C SER A 25 4.38 21.47 17.03
N ALA A 26 4.18 20.20 17.36
CA ALA A 26 2.93 19.70 17.93
C ALA A 26 2.64 20.32 19.32
N ARG A 27 3.66 20.50 20.16
CA ARG A 27 3.52 21.20 21.46
C ARG A 27 3.16 22.67 21.30
N GLU A 28 3.75 23.36 20.32
CA GLU A 28 3.44 24.76 20.00
C GLU A 28 2.03 24.92 19.38
N SER A 29 1.57 23.93 18.62
CA SER A 29 0.25 23.92 17.98
C SER A 29 -0.88 23.59 18.96
N ALA A 30 -0.60 22.87 20.04
CA ALA A 30 -1.60 22.55 21.08
C ALA A 30 -2.17 23.82 21.75
N THR A 31 -1.34 24.86 21.92
CA THR A 31 -1.74 26.12 22.55
C THR A 31 -2.42 27.08 21.57
N LYS A 32 -1.96 27.21 20.32
CA LYS A 32 -2.49 28.18 19.34
C LYS A 32 -3.52 27.62 18.36
N GLY A 33 -3.60 26.31 18.21
CA GLY A 33 -4.46 25.61 17.23
C GLY A 33 -3.63 25.20 16.04
N PRO A 34 -3.94 24.08 15.37
CA PRO A 34 -3.10 23.60 14.27
C PRO A 34 -3.14 24.59 13.11
N PRO A 35 -2.00 25.16 12.67
CA PRO A 35 -1.94 26.01 11.48
C PRO A 35 -1.95 25.19 10.17
N TYR A 36 -2.09 23.86 10.25
CA TYR A 36 -2.06 22.93 9.12
C TYR A 36 -3.14 21.85 9.25
N LEU A 37 -3.76 21.50 8.12
CA LEU A 37 -4.74 20.43 8.01
C LEU A 37 -4.04 19.21 7.40
N VAL A 38 -3.60 18.26 8.24
CA VAL A 38 -2.82 17.09 7.81
C VAL A 38 -3.70 15.84 7.76
N THR A 39 -4.62 15.72 8.70
CA THR A 39 -5.55 14.59 8.79
C THR A 39 -6.96 15.05 8.47
N ILE A 40 -7.82 14.10 8.09
CA ILE A 40 -9.24 14.43 7.85
C ILE A 40 -9.91 14.88 9.16
N GLY A 41 -9.44 14.36 10.30
CA GLY A 41 -9.85 14.85 11.60
C GLY A 41 -9.56 16.34 11.76
N ASP A 42 -8.38 16.81 11.33
CA ASP A 42 -8.03 18.24 11.40
C ASP A 42 -9.01 19.08 10.57
N ALA A 43 -9.39 18.59 9.38
CA ALA A 43 -10.39 19.24 8.55
C ALA A 43 -11.75 19.30 9.26
N ILE A 44 -12.22 18.19 9.85
CA ILE A 44 -13.48 18.15 10.61
C ILE A 44 -13.43 19.13 11.79
N ALA A 45 -12.36 19.11 12.57
CA ALA A 45 -12.19 20.00 13.72
C ALA A 45 -12.17 21.47 13.30
N SER A 46 -11.57 21.79 12.15
CA SER A 46 -11.59 23.14 11.58
C SER A 46 -13.02 23.60 11.27
N PHE A 47 -13.83 22.77 10.61
CA PHE A 47 -15.23 23.11 10.29
C PHE A 47 -16.13 23.17 11.52
N LEU A 48 -15.79 22.45 12.59
CA LEU A 48 -16.50 22.53 13.88
C LEU A 48 -16.10 23.77 14.70
N GLN A 49 -14.89 24.29 14.49
CA GLN A 49 -14.39 25.46 15.21
C GLN A 49 -14.79 26.77 14.51
N ASP A 50 -14.72 26.81 13.18
CA ASP A 50 -15.14 27.93 12.34
C ASP A 50 -16.14 27.41 11.30
N GLU A 51 -17.40 27.80 11.47
CA GLU A 51 -18.48 27.37 10.58
C GLU A 51 -18.30 28.00 9.20
N ASP A 52 -18.37 27.18 8.14
CA ASP A 52 -18.24 27.68 6.78
C ASP A 52 -19.46 28.52 6.37
N LYS A 53 -19.21 29.82 6.13
CA LYS A 53 -20.22 30.80 5.72
C LYS A 53 -20.88 30.45 4.38
N HIS A 54 -20.19 29.74 3.50
CA HIS A 54 -20.72 29.40 2.17
C HIS A 54 -21.70 28.23 2.22
N THR A 55 -21.54 27.28 3.13
CA THR A 55 -22.47 26.16 3.36
C THR A 55 -23.52 26.44 4.43
N MET A 56 -23.48 27.63 5.06
CA MET A 56 -24.45 28.02 6.08
C MET A 56 -25.91 27.95 5.56
N GLY A 57 -26.73 27.17 6.25
CA GLY A 57 -28.13 26.94 5.88
C GLY A 57 -28.35 25.99 4.70
N PHE A 58 -27.30 25.28 4.24
CA PHE A 58 -27.48 24.06 3.48
C PHE A 58 -28.00 22.99 4.45
N ASN A 59 -29.03 22.26 4.03
CA ASN A 59 -29.30 20.97 4.66
C ASN A 59 -28.24 19.96 4.17
N TRP A 60 -28.46 18.67 4.44
CA TRP A 60 -27.65 17.54 3.96
C TRP A 60 -27.13 17.70 2.52
N ALA A 61 -25.84 18.04 2.39
CA ALA A 61 -25.15 18.20 1.11
C ALA A 61 -24.17 17.05 0.90
N THR A 62 -24.12 16.52 -0.33
CA THR A 62 -23.21 15.43 -0.72
C THR A 62 -22.34 15.91 -1.88
N LYS A 63 -21.20 15.26 -2.16
CA LYS A 63 -20.34 15.63 -3.30
C LYS A 63 -21.09 15.76 -4.62
N ARG A 64 -22.11 14.92 -4.86
CA ARG A 64 -22.90 14.96 -6.10
C ARG A 64 -23.56 16.31 -6.34
N ASN A 65 -23.81 17.07 -5.27
CA ASN A 65 -24.38 18.40 -5.33
C ASN A 65 -23.36 19.44 -5.82
N PHE A 66 -22.07 19.11 -5.78
CA PHE A 66 -20.93 19.96 -6.14
C PHE A 66 -20.15 19.46 -7.38
N ASP A 67 -20.51 18.30 -7.95
CA ASP A 67 -19.81 17.71 -9.11
C ASP A 67 -19.82 18.63 -10.35
N LYS A 68 -20.78 19.56 -10.45
CA LYS A 68 -20.91 20.53 -11.56
C LYS A 68 -20.57 21.97 -11.15
N GLY A 69 -19.89 22.15 -10.01
CA GLY A 69 -19.62 23.46 -9.41
C GLY A 69 -20.58 23.79 -8.27
N TRP A 70 -20.55 25.04 -7.80
CA TRP A 70 -21.36 25.46 -6.64
C TRP A 70 -22.86 25.44 -6.98
N PRO A 71 -23.70 24.78 -6.16
CA PRO A 71 -25.13 24.66 -6.48
C PRO A 71 -25.82 26.03 -6.38
N SER A 72 -26.54 26.41 -7.44
CA SER A 72 -27.31 27.66 -7.48
C SER A 72 -28.53 27.66 -6.55
N LYS A 73 -29.02 26.46 -6.18
CA LYS A 73 -30.10 26.26 -5.20
C LYS A 73 -29.57 25.47 -4.02
N ARG A 74 -29.96 25.88 -2.81
CA ARG A 74 -29.57 25.18 -1.59
C ARG A 74 -30.06 23.74 -1.64
N PRO A 75 -29.18 22.75 -1.39
CA PRO A 75 -29.62 21.36 -1.25
C PRO A 75 -30.61 21.24 -0.10
N ASN A 76 -31.80 20.74 -0.39
CA ASN A 76 -32.81 20.44 0.63
C ASN A 76 -33.11 18.95 0.61
N ARG A 77 -32.19 18.14 1.16
CA ARG A 77 -32.38 16.70 1.28
C ARG A 77 -32.85 16.37 2.69
N LEU A 78 -33.97 15.66 2.80
CA LEU A 78 -34.46 15.11 4.06
C LEU A 78 -33.41 14.12 4.61
N ILE A 79 -33.28 14.07 5.95
CA ILE A 79 -32.42 13.11 6.64
C ILE A 79 -32.82 11.70 6.19
N SER A 80 -31.98 11.07 5.36
CA SER A 80 -32.18 9.67 5.01
C SER A 80 -31.71 8.82 6.18
N THR A 81 -32.52 7.84 6.58
CA THR A 81 -32.11 6.90 7.63
C THR A 81 -30.84 6.17 7.19
N PRO A 82 -29.81 6.07 8.06
CA PRO A 82 -28.59 5.38 7.70
C PRO A 82 -28.93 3.91 7.38
N LYS A 83 -28.63 3.49 6.15
CA LYS A 83 -28.75 2.11 5.68
C LYS A 83 -27.42 1.38 5.80
N SER A 84 -27.50 0.06 6.00
CA SER A 84 -26.30 -0.76 5.95
C SER A 84 -25.78 -0.85 4.52
N GLU A 85 -24.49 -0.57 4.33
CA GLU A 85 -23.83 -0.53 3.02
C GLU A 85 -22.52 -1.31 3.07
N PHE A 86 -22.15 -1.94 1.95
CA PHE A 86 -20.86 -2.66 1.86
C PHE A 86 -19.67 -1.70 1.87
N TRP A 87 -18.53 -2.17 2.40
CA TRP A 87 -17.32 -1.38 2.51
C TRP A 87 -16.82 -0.86 1.17
N PHE A 88 -16.94 -1.67 0.11
CA PHE A 88 -16.60 -1.34 -1.27
C PHE A 88 -17.15 0.02 -1.72
N ARG A 89 -18.37 0.37 -1.29
CA ARG A 89 -19.03 1.62 -1.70
C ARG A 89 -18.33 2.87 -1.18
N ALA A 90 -17.57 2.77 -0.09
CA ALA A 90 -16.84 3.90 0.46
C ALA A 90 -15.72 4.44 -0.46
N ALA A 91 -15.28 3.70 -1.47
CA ALA A 91 -14.27 4.15 -2.42
C ALA A 91 -14.80 4.18 -3.85
N SER A 92 -14.23 5.06 -4.67
CA SER A 92 -14.59 5.15 -6.10
C SER A 92 -14.33 3.83 -6.82
N LYS A 93 -15.24 3.46 -7.72
CA LYS A 93 -15.09 2.28 -8.59
C LYS A 93 -13.81 2.33 -9.43
N ILE A 94 -13.35 3.54 -9.79
CA ILE A 94 -12.09 3.72 -10.53
C ILE A 94 -10.88 3.34 -9.65
N ARG A 95 -10.86 3.75 -8.37
CA ARG A 95 -9.76 3.38 -7.44
C ARG A 95 -9.70 1.87 -7.25
N TRP A 96 -10.85 1.23 -7.07
CA TRP A 96 -10.95 -0.23 -7.03
C TRP A 96 -10.47 -0.87 -8.34
N GLY A 97 -10.99 -0.40 -9.47
CA GLY A 97 -10.66 -0.92 -10.79
C GLY A 97 -9.17 -0.87 -11.09
N ILE A 98 -8.53 0.30 -10.90
CA ILE A 98 -7.08 0.48 -11.12
C ILE A 98 -6.25 -0.40 -10.18
N THR A 99 -6.58 -0.41 -8.89
CA THR A 99 -5.80 -1.19 -7.91
C THR A 99 -5.91 -2.69 -8.19
N MET A 100 -7.12 -3.18 -8.44
CA MET A 100 -7.35 -4.61 -8.70
C MET A 100 -6.79 -5.03 -10.05
N SER A 101 -6.96 -4.22 -11.10
CA SER A 101 -6.46 -4.56 -12.44
C SER A 101 -4.94 -4.64 -12.46
N LEU A 102 -4.23 -3.71 -11.84
CA LEU A 102 -2.77 -3.72 -11.79
C LEU A 102 -2.23 -4.88 -10.93
N CYS A 103 -2.86 -5.18 -9.79
CA CYS A 103 -2.49 -6.33 -8.98
C CYS A 103 -2.70 -7.66 -9.71
N ILE A 104 -3.88 -7.84 -10.34
CA ILE A 104 -4.20 -9.05 -11.10
C ILE A 104 -3.26 -9.17 -12.31
N ALA A 105 -3.01 -8.09 -13.04
CA ALA A 105 -2.09 -8.08 -14.17
C ALA A 105 -0.66 -8.46 -13.76
N LEU A 106 -0.17 -7.97 -12.62
CA LEU A 106 1.14 -8.37 -12.13
C LEU A 106 1.18 -9.86 -11.78
N ILE A 107 0.18 -10.37 -11.06
CA ILE A 107 0.11 -11.78 -10.67
C ILE A 107 0.03 -12.68 -11.92
N THR A 108 -0.75 -12.31 -12.94
CA THR A 108 -0.87 -13.09 -14.18
C THR A 108 0.41 -13.06 -15.00
N ILE A 109 1.06 -11.90 -15.15
CA ILE A 109 2.34 -11.78 -15.85
C ILE A 109 3.42 -12.61 -15.16
N VAL A 110 3.55 -12.48 -13.84
CA VAL A 110 4.56 -13.24 -13.07
C VAL A 110 4.24 -14.74 -13.09
N GLY A 111 2.97 -15.12 -12.99
CA GLY A 111 2.54 -16.52 -13.11
C GLY A 111 2.84 -17.12 -14.48
N PHE A 112 2.63 -16.35 -15.56
CA PHE A 112 3.01 -16.77 -16.91
C PHE A 112 4.53 -16.94 -17.05
N LEU A 113 5.32 -15.97 -16.54
CA LEU A 113 6.78 -16.07 -16.53
C LEU A 113 7.25 -17.31 -15.74
N LEU A 114 6.66 -17.59 -14.59
CA LEU A 114 6.94 -18.78 -13.80
C LEU A 114 6.58 -20.08 -14.56
N GLY A 115 5.45 -20.10 -15.27
CA GLY A 115 5.07 -21.24 -16.12
C GLY A 115 6.08 -21.51 -17.22
N MET A 116 6.63 -20.45 -17.84
CA MET A 116 7.69 -20.59 -18.83
C MET A 116 9.00 -21.11 -18.23
N THR A 117 9.40 -20.63 -17.04
CA THR A 117 10.63 -21.10 -16.40
C THR A 117 10.52 -22.57 -15.97
N ILE A 118 9.39 -22.99 -15.39
CA ILE A 118 9.12 -24.39 -15.04
C ILE A 118 9.12 -25.28 -16.28
N SER A 119 8.51 -24.84 -17.38
CA SER A 119 8.50 -25.60 -18.65
C SER A 119 9.92 -25.76 -19.21
N SER A 120 10.73 -24.71 -19.14
CA SER A 120 12.15 -24.77 -19.54
C SER A 120 12.97 -25.70 -18.64
N GLN A 121 12.73 -25.72 -17.33
CA GLN A 121 13.39 -26.63 -16.39
C GLN A 121 13.06 -28.09 -16.69
N ARG A 122 11.79 -28.36 -16.98
CA ARG A 122 11.32 -29.70 -17.37
C ARG A 122 11.98 -30.17 -18.67
N ALA A 123 12.13 -29.29 -19.65
CA ALA A 123 12.82 -29.60 -20.91
C ALA A 123 14.30 -29.95 -20.71
N LEU A 124 14.93 -29.42 -19.66
CA LEU A 124 16.31 -29.73 -19.27
C LEU A 124 16.43 -31.00 -18.40
N GLY A 125 15.32 -31.70 -18.12
CA GLY A 125 15.31 -32.89 -17.27
C GLY A 125 15.45 -32.59 -15.77
N VAL A 126 15.30 -31.33 -15.35
CA VAL A 126 15.36 -30.94 -13.94
C VAL A 126 14.04 -31.30 -13.27
N PRO A 127 14.03 -32.00 -12.11
CA PRO A 127 12.79 -32.32 -11.42
C PRO A 127 12.09 -31.05 -10.92
N VAL A 128 10.80 -30.91 -11.25
CA VAL A 128 9.99 -29.70 -10.98
C VAL A 128 8.94 -29.91 -9.88
N ASP A 129 8.99 -31.03 -9.18
CA ASP A 129 8.09 -31.31 -8.06
C ASP A 129 8.34 -30.34 -6.90
N LEU A 130 7.30 -30.06 -6.11
CA LEU A 130 7.39 -29.09 -5.01
C LEU A 130 8.52 -29.40 -4.01
N PRO A 131 8.76 -30.67 -3.59
CA PRO A 131 9.90 -31.01 -2.74
C PRO A 131 11.25 -30.73 -3.40
N SER A 132 11.36 -31.00 -4.70
CA SER A 132 12.56 -30.75 -5.50
C SER A 132 12.81 -29.25 -5.60
N LEU A 133 11.79 -28.45 -5.91
CA LEU A 133 11.86 -26.99 -5.95
C LEU A 133 12.27 -26.38 -4.60
N TRP A 134 11.81 -26.96 -3.50
CA TRP A 134 12.24 -26.57 -2.16
C TRP A 134 13.70 -26.94 -1.90
N SER A 135 14.13 -28.15 -2.29
CA SER A 135 15.51 -28.61 -2.11
C SER A 135 16.55 -27.75 -2.83
N TYR A 136 16.15 -27.08 -3.92
CA TYR A 136 17.00 -26.14 -4.64
C TYR A 136 17.30 -24.85 -3.88
N GLY A 137 16.56 -24.57 -2.80
CA GLY A 137 16.77 -23.42 -1.93
C GLY A 137 16.11 -22.13 -2.40
N VAL A 138 15.59 -21.37 -1.44
CA VAL A 138 15.08 -20.01 -1.66
C VAL A 138 16.27 -19.06 -1.82
N GLY A 139 16.36 -18.33 -2.94
CA GLY A 139 17.47 -17.40 -3.19
C GLY A 139 18.81 -18.03 -3.56
N ALA A 140 18.88 -19.36 -3.73
CA ALA A 140 20.12 -20.04 -4.12
C ALA A 140 20.36 -19.96 -5.64
N SER A 141 21.60 -19.68 -6.04
CA SER A 141 21.99 -19.63 -7.45
C SER A 141 22.25 -21.05 -7.97
N ASN A 142 21.40 -21.52 -8.88
CA ASN A 142 21.60 -22.77 -9.61
C ASN A 142 21.97 -22.49 -11.06
N GLN A 143 22.87 -23.28 -11.66
CA GLN A 143 23.36 -23.05 -13.03
C GLN A 143 22.24 -23.10 -14.09
N TRP A 144 21.24 -23.96 -13.89
CA TRP A 144 20.07 -24.09 -14.76
C TRP A 144 18.98 -23.03 -14.47
N ALA A 145 19.11 -22.28 -13.37
CA ALA A 145 18.18 -21.23 -12.94
C ALA A 145 18.69 -19.83 -13.30
N THR A 146 19.41 -19.70 -14.41
CA THR A 146 19.81 -18.42 -14.98
C THR A 146 18.98 -18.11 -16.22
N SER A 147 18.31 -16.96 -16.19
CA SER A 147 17.56 -16.43 -17.32
C SER A 147 18.37 -15.39 -18.08
N LEU A 148 18.03 -15.20 -19.35
CA LEU A 148 18.57 -14.14 -20.22
C LEU A 148 20.08 -14.23 -20.51
N ALA A 149 20.81 -15.24 -20.01
CA ALA A 149 22.26 -15.37 -20.17
C ALA A 149 22.72 -15.24 -21.64
N GLY A 150 21.96 -15.80 -22.59
CA GLY A 150 22.25 -15.68 -24.03
C GLY A 150 22.13 -14.25 -24.58
N ARG A 151 21.11 -13.48 -24.18
CA ARG A 151 20.97 -12.07 -24.59
C ARG A 151 21.95 -11.16 -23.86
N MET A 152 22.25 -11.47 -22.60
CA MET A 152 23.20 -10.69 -21.79
C MET A 152 24.64 -10.83 -22.29
N ARG A 153 25.00 -11.99 -22.86
CA ARG A 153 26.30 -12.19 -23.54
C ARG A 153 26.49 -11.33 -24.79
N GLN A 154 25.42 -10.84 -25.40
CA GLN A 154 25.50 -9.94 -26.55
C GLN A 154 25.72 -8.47 -26.14
N LEU A 155 25.50 -8.14 -24.86
CA LEU A 155 25.75 -6.82 -24.30
C LEU A 155 27.18 -6.76 -23.75
N SER A 156 27.75 -5.55 -23.71
CA SER A 156 29.02 -5.33 -23.00
C SER A 156 28.85 -5.68 -21.51
N GLN A 157 29.93 -6.11 -20.85
CA GLN A 157 29.90 -6.52 -19.43
C GLN A 157 29.26 -5.45 -18.53
N THR A 158 29.60 -4.18 -18.76
CA THR A 158 29.05 -3.03 -18.02
C THR A 158 27.55 -2.84 -18.29
N SER A 159 27.13 -2.84 -19.55
CA SER A 159 25.71 -2.64 -19.91
C SER A 159 24.85 -3.82 -19.45
N GLY A 160 25.35 -5.05 -19.58
CA GLY A 160 24.69 -6.24 -19.05
C GLY A 160 24.53 -6.18 -17.53
N PHE A 161 25.57 -5.75 -16.80
CA PHE A 161 25.45 -5.57 -15.35
C PHE A 161 24.33 -4.59 -14.98
N PHE A 162 24.32 -3.38 -15.55
CA PHE A 162 23.28 -2.40 -15.26
C PHE A 162 21.88 -2.88 -15.66
N PHE A 163 21.75 -3.58 -16.80
CA PHE A 163 20.48 -4.18 -17.19
C PHE A 163 19.97 -5.19 -16.16
N ALA A 164 20.84 -6.10 -15.69
CA ALA A 164 20.47 -7.09 -14.67
C ALA A 164 20.04 -6.42 -13.36
N VAL A 165 20.75 -5.36 -12.95
CA VAL A 165 20.42 -4.57 -11.76
C VAL A 165 19.04 -3.94 -11.91
N LEU A 166 18.78 -3.24 -13.01
CA LEU A 166 17.50 -2.56 -13.23
C LEU A 166 16.35 -3.57 -13.33
N PHE A 167 16.56 -4.67 -14.05
CA PHE A 167 15.55 -5.71 -14.23
C PHE A 167 15.16 -6.40 -12.91
N ALA A 168 16.15 -6.82 -12.11
CA ALA A 168 15.89 -7.47 -10.82
C ALA A 168 15.16 -6.52 -9.84
N ASN A 169 15.51 -5.23 -9.85
CA ASN A 169 14.90 -4.23 -8.96
C ASN A 169 13.57 -3.67 -9.47
N MET A 170 13.25 -3.80 -10.76
CA MET A 170 12.00 -3.30 -11.33
C MET A 170 10.77 -3.89 -10.61
N PHE A 171 10.80 -5.18 -10.28
CA PHE A 171 9.71 -5.83 -9.54
C PHE A 171 9.47 -5.20 -8.17
N GLN A 172 10.55 -4.80 -7.47
CA GLN A 172 10.44 -4.11 -6.19
C GLN A 172 9.80 -2.72 -6.35
N VAL A 173 10.12 -2.00 -7.43
CA VAL A 173 9.50 -0.69 -7.71
C VAL A 173 8.00 -0.86 -8.00
N ILE A 174 7.63 -1.84 -8.83
CA ILE A 174 6.23 -2.12 -9.16
C ILE A 174 5.44 -2.46 -7.89
N VAL A 175 5.97 -3.35 -7.03
CA VAL A 175 5.30 -3.73 -5.78
C VAL A 175 5.20 -2.54 -4.80
N SER A 176 6.21 -1.66 -4.74
CA SER A 176 6.12 -0.40 -3.99
C SER A 176 4.98 0.48 -4.47
N ALA A 177 4.80 0.61 -5.80
CA ALA A 177 3.71 1.41 -6.36
C ALA A 177 2.34 0.79 -6.05
N LEU A 178 2.20 -0.53 -6.15
CA LEU A 178 0.98 -1.25 -5.77
C LEU A 178 0.68 -1.10 -4.28
N TYR A 179 1.70 -1.12 -3.42
CA TYR A 179 1.55 -0.86 -1.99
C TYR A 179 0.92 0.51 -1.73
N LEU A 180 1.33 1.57 -2.45
CA LEU A 180 0.73 2.90 -2.30
C LEU A 180 -0.76 2.92 -2.70
N LEU A 181 -1.11 2.29 -3.82
CA LEU A 181 -2.50 2.18 -4.27
C LEU A 181 -3.36 1.40 -3.27
N TYR A 182 -2.84 0.27 -2.80
CA TYR A 182 -3.50 -0.56 -1.79
C TYR A 182 -3.68 0.22 -0.48
N ASN A 183 -2.62 0.86 0.01
CA ASN A 183 -2.65 1.64 1.25
C ASN A 183 -3.65 2.78 1.17
N ASN A 184 -3.71 3.48 0.04
CA ASN A 184 -4.69 4.53 -0.21
C ASN A 184 -6.12 3.97 -0.15
N LEU A 185 -6.40 2.88 -0.89
CA LEU A 185 -7.72 2.25 -0.92
C LEU A 185 -8.14 1.77 0.48
N LEU A 186 -7.28 1.04 1.19
CA LEU A 186 -7.56 0.57 2.55
C LEU A 186 -7.79 1.75 3.52
N THR A 187 -7.03 2.83 3.38
CA THR A 187 -7.22 4.04 4.20
C THR A 187 -8.62 4.61 4.01
N VAL A 188 -9.10 4.74 2.78
CA VAL A 188 -10.46 5.22 2.50
C VAL A 188 -11.52 4.32 3.15
N LEU A 189 -11.38 3.01 3.04
CA LEU A 189 -12.32 2.04 3.63
C LEU A 189 -12.35 2.15 5.17
N VAL A 190 -11.19 2.22 5.81
CA VAL A 190 -11.09 2.30 7.27
C VAL A 190 -11.56 3.66 7.80
N MET A 191 -11.26 4.75 7.08
CA MET A 191 -11.77 6.08 7.43
C MET A 191 -13.29 6.16 7.31
N ALA A 192 -13.86 5.53 6.30
CA ALA A 192 -15.30 5.41 6.19
C ALA A 192 -15.92 4.60 7.34
N ALA A 193 -15.26 3.54 7.79
CA ALA A 193 -15.68 2.81 8.98
C ALA A 193 -15.66 3.69 10.23
N GLU A 194 -14.56 4.41 10.46
CA GLU A 194 -14.41 5.31 11.61
C GLU A 194 -15.47 6.43 11.58
N TRP A 195 -15.78 6.97 10.40
CA TRP A 195 -16.83 7.96 10.23
C TRP A 195 -18.22 7.42 10.60
N ASN A 196 -18.54 6.21 10.13
CA ASN A 196 -19.82 5.58 10.43
C ASN A 196 -19.98 5.21 11.92
N ASP A 197 -18.89 4.97 12.63
CA ASP A 197 -18.93 4.69 14.07
C ASP A 197 -19.47 5.91 14.86
N PHE A 198 -19.16 7.15 14.44
CA PHE A 198 -19.65 8.37 15.12
C PHE A 198 -21.18 8.49 15.15
N ILE A 199 -21.87 7.82 14.22
CA ILE A 199 -23.33 7.73 14.24
C ILE A 199 -23.77 7.05 15.54
N SER A 200 -23.20 5.89 15.86
CA SER A 200 -23.69 4.99 16.91
C SER A 200 -23.10 5.27 18.30
N GLU A 201 -21.89 5.82 18.35
CA GLU A 201 -21.17 6.09 19.58
C GLU A 201 -20.42 7.44 19.55
N ARG A 202 -20.41 8.11 20.71
CA ARG A 202 -19.63 9.34 20.89
C ARG A 202 -18.15 8.97 20.99
N LYS A 203 -17.42 9.15 19.91
CA LYS A 203 -15.96 8.98 19.82
C LYS A 203 -15.27 10.33 19.69
N THR A 204 -14.03 10.40 20.17
CA THR A 204 -13.17 11.58 20.04
C THR A 204 -12.48 11.58 18.69
N LEU A 205 -12.40 12.74 18.03
CA LEU A 205 -11.67 12.91 16.76
C LEU A 205 -10.17 12.63 16.93
N ARG A 206 -9.56 12.09 15.86
CA ARG A 206 -8.12 11.87 15.74
C ARG A 206 -7.49 13.05 14.99
N LEU A 207 -6.65 13.82 15.66
CA LEU A 207 -6.13 15.10 15.17
C LEU A 207 -4.62 15.13 15.22
N SER A 208 -3.96 15.78 14.26
CA SER A 208 -2.50 15.93 14.28
C SER A 208 -2.00 16.70 15.52
N ALA A 209 -2.79 17.66 16.01
CA ALA A 209 -2.57 18.37 17.26
C ALA A 209 -3.82 18.29 18.15
N PRO A 210 -3.95 17.26 19.02
CA PRO A 210 -5.13 17.10 19.86
C PRO A 210 -5.20 18.15 20.98
N ARG A 211 -6.42 18.55 21.35
CA ARG A 211 -6.71 19.37 22.53
C ARG A 211 -7.68 18.66 23.47
N GLY A 212 -7.40 18.70 24.77
CA GLY A 212 -8.26 18.10 25.80
C GLY A 212 -8.44 16.59 25.63
N ILE A 213 -9.68 16.12 25.51
CA ILE A 213 -10.04 14.70 25.41
C ILE A 213 -9.77 14.08 24.01
N GLN A 214 -9.36 14.87 23.03
CA GLN A 214 -9.11 14.42 21.65
C GLN A 214 -7.89 13.48 21.58
N ARG A 215 -7.89 12.57 20.60
CA ARG A 215 -6.78 11.62 20.42
C ARG A 215 -5.79 12.18 19.42
N SER A 216 -4.49 12.04 19.68
CA SER A 216 -3.49 12.32 18.65
C SER A 216 -3.70 11.35 17.49
N GLY A 217 -3.96 11.89 16.31
CA GLY A 217 -3.79 11.21 15.04
C GLY A 217 -2.35 10.76 14.89
N TYR A 218 -2.15 9.60 14.28
CA TYR A 218 -0.79 9.17 13.96
C TYR A 218 -0.31 9.96 12.73
N PHE A 219 1.00 10.05 12.53
CA PHE A 219 1.58 10.63 11.32
C PHE A 219 1.06 9.96 10.01
N LEU A 220 0.47 8.76 10.13
CA LEU A 220 -0.21 8.05 9.06
C LEU A 220 -1.74 8.11 9.24
N SER A 221 -2.45 8.39 8.15
CA SER A 221 -3.92 8.42 8.08
C SER A 221 -4.57 7.08 8.47
N LEU A 222 -3.87 5.95 8.26
CA LEU A 222 -4.34 4.61 8.58
C LEU A 222 -4.04 4.26 10.06
N PRO A 223 -4.97 3.66 10.83
CA PRO A 223 -4.69 3.18 12.19
C PRO A 223 -3.52 2.19 12.23
N TYR A 224 -2.67 2.27 13.27
CA TYR A 224 -1.43 1.50 13.39
C TYR A 224 -1.64 -0.02 13.26
N ARG A 225 -2.75 -0.56 13.79
CA ARG A 225 -3.10 -1.99 13.65
C ARG A 225 -3.10 -2.47 12.19
N TYR A 226 -3.61 -1.66 11.27
CA TYR A 226 -3.63 -2.01 9.85
C TYR A 226 -2.31 -1.66 9.18
N SER A 227 -1.71 -0.51 9.55
CA SER A 227 -0.45 -0.06 8.96
C SER A 227 0.74 -0.97 9.28
N ILE A 228 0.86 -1.49 10.51
CA ILE A 228 1.91 -2.46 10.85
C ILE A 228 1.77 -3.70 9.98
N ILE A 229 0.58 -4.32 9.97
CA ILE A 229 0.34 -5.54 9.21
C ILE A 229 0.69 -5.31 7.75
N LEU A 230 0.23 -4.18 7.19
CA LEU A 230 0.50 -3.82 5.80
C LEU A 230 2.01 -3.64 5.53
N MET A 231 2.72 -2.98 6.44
CA MET A 231 4.15 -2.71 6.30
C MET A 231 4.99 -3.97 6.50
N THR A 232 4.60 -4.85 7.42
CA THR A 232 5.22 -6.17 7.62
C THR A 232 5.01 -7.05 6.39
N CYS A 233 3.78 -7.17 5.88
CA CYS A 233 3.50 -7.94 4.66
C CYS A 233 4.25 -7.36 3.45
N SER A 234 4.32 -6.04 3.32
CA SER A 234 5.11 -5.37 2.29
C SER A 234 6.59 -5.72 2.40
N GLY A 235 7.18 -5.58 3.60
CA GLY A 235 8.58 -5.92 3.85
C GLY A 235 8.89 -7.39 3.56
N LEU A 236 8.01 -8.30 3.95
CA LEU A 236 8.13 -9.73 3.63
C LEU A 236 8.07 -9.99 2.12
N LEU A 237 7.15 -9.32 1.42
CA LEU A 237 7.03 -9.46 -0.03
C LEU A 237 8.28 -8.93 -0.76
N HIS A 238 8.80 -7.77 -0.34
CA HIS A 238 10.05 -7.22 -0.86
C HIS A 238 11.25 -8.13 -0.60
N TRP A 239 11.33 -8.69 0.60
CA TRP A 239 12.37 -9.65 0.94
C TRP A 239 12.26 -10.90 0.05
N LEU A 240 11.07 -11.48 -0.11
CA LEU A 240 10.88 -12.63 -0.99
C LEU A 240 11.21 -12.32 -2.45
N ILE A 241 10.87 -11.14 -2.96
CA ILE A 241 11.24 -10.72 -4.32
C ILE A 241 12.75 -10.68 -4.48
N SER A 242 13.50 -10.19 -3.48
CA SER A 242 14.97 -10.20 -3.51
C SER A 242 15.57 -11.61 -3.58
N GLN A 243 14.87 -12.61 -3.02
CA GLN A 243 15.25 -14.02 -3.11
C GLN A 243 14.69 -14.71 -4.36
N SER A 244 13.73 -14.08 -5.05
CA SER A 244 13.07 -14.63 -6.23
C SER A 244 13.80 -14.31 -7.52
N VAL A 245 14.34 -13.08 -7.63
CA VAL A 245 15.08 -12.61 -8.80
C VAL A 245 16.29 -11.84 -8.31
N PHE A 246 17.48 -12.31 -8.66
CA PHE A 246 18.74 -11.75 -8.18
C PHE A 246 19.79 -11.76 -9.29
N ILE A 247 20.84 -10.97 -9.11
CA ILE A 247 21.92 -10.84 -10.09
C ILE A 247 22.94 -11.96 -9.84
N VAL A 248 23.36 -12.62 -10.92
CA VAL A 248 24.42 -13.63 -10.88
C VAL A 248 25.55 -13.18 -11.80
N GLN A 249 26.77 -13.12 -11.29
CA GLN A 249 27.96 -12.86 -12.08
C GLN A 249 28.72 -14.17 -12.26
N THR A 250 28.98 -14.53 -13.51
CA THR A 250 29.78 -15.70 -13.86
C THR A 250 31.17 -15.23 -14.29
N VAL A 251 32.20 -15.80 -13.65
CA VAL A 251 33.60 -15.56 -14.00
C VAL A 251 34.07 -16.67 -14.94
N ALA A 252 34.70 -16.29 -16.05
CA ALA A 252 35.22 -17.24 -17.03
C ALA A 252 36.70 -17.55 -16.78
N TYR A 253 37.06 -18.83 -16.95
CA TYR A 253 38.43 -19.31 -16.89
C TYR A 253 38.79 -20.00 -18.21
N ASN A 254 40.03 -19.80 -18.66
CA ASN A 254 40.61 -20.53 -19.79
C ASN A 254 41.00 -21.96 -19.35
N PRO A 255 41.30 -22.89 -20.28
CA PRO A 255 41.76 -24.24 -19.96
C PRO A 255 43.00 -24.28 -19.05
N GLU A 256 43.83 -23.23 -19.09
CA GLU A 256 45.02 -23.04 -18.25
C GLU A 256 44.69 -22.52 -16.84
N PHE A 257 43.41 -22.46 -16.46
CA PHE A 257 42.89 -21.89 -15.21
C PHE A 257 43.18 -20.40 -15.01
N GLU A 258 43.52 -19.69 -16.08
CA GLU A 258 43.65 -18.24 -16.05
C GLU A 258 42.29 -17.56 -16.24
N ARG A 259 42.00 -16.54 -15.42
CA ARG A 259 40.75 -15.76 -15.54
C ARG A 259 40.74 -15.02 -16.88
N ASN A 260 39.61 -15.08 -17.58
CA ASN A 260 39.39 -14.36 -18.83
C ASN A 260 38.28 -13.31 -18.66
N PRO A 261 38.62 -12.04 -18.31
CA PRO A 261 37.64 -10.99 -18.09
C PRO A 261 36.75 -10.71 -19.31
N ALA A 262 37.23 -10.97 -20.53
CA ALA A 262 36.46 -10.75 -21.75
C ALA A 262 35.28 -11.73 -21.91
N LYS A 263 35.29 -12.85 -21.16
CA LYS A 263 34.21 -13.84 -21.14
C LYS A 263 33.37 -13.80 -19.86
N ASP A 264 33.65 -12.88 -18.94
CA ASP A 264 32.82 -12.66 -17.77
C ASP A 264 31.44 -12.15 -18.21
N ALA A 265 30.39 -12.69 -17.60
CA ALA A 265 29.02 -12.36 -17.96
C ALA A 265 28.17 -12.08 -16.71
N SER A 266 27.28 -11.11 -16.83
CA SER A 266 26.22 -10.86 -15.85
C SER A 266 24.93 -11.50 -16.35
N SER A 267 24.28 -12.29 -15.51
CA SER A 267 23.01 -12.96 -15.80
C SER A 267 22.01 -12.71 -14.68
N ILE A 268 20.74 -13.02 -14.93
CA ILE A 268 19.67 -12.89 -13.95
C ILE A 268 19.36 -14.29 -13.42
N GLY A 269 19.69 -14.54 -12.16
CA GLY A 269 19.28 -15.72 -11.43
C GLY A 269 17.83 -15.59 -10.96
N TYR A 270 17.13 -16.70 -10.89
CA TYR A 270 15.78 -16.75 -10.34
C TYR A 270 15.57 -17.98 -9.47
N SER A 271 14.66 -17.89 -8.50
CA SER A 271 14.24 -18.99 -7.63
C SER A 271 12.75 -19.24 -7.84
N SER A 272 12.38 -20.35 -8.48
CA SER A 272 10.97 -20.71 -8.74
C SER A 272 10.16 -20.76 -7.43
N ILE A 273 10.75 -21.33 -6.38
CA ILE A 273 10.10 -21.44 -5.07
C ILE A 273 9.91 -20.06 -4.41
N GLY A 274 10.90 -19.16 -4.53
CA GLY A 274 10.78 -17.78 -4.06
C GLY A 274 9.63 -17.05 -4.76
N ILE A 275 9.55 -17.18 -6.09
CA ILE A 275 8.48 -16.58 -6.91
C ILE A 275 7.12 -17.12 -6.47
N MET A 276 6.98 -18.42 -6.24
CA MET A 276 5.73 -19.04 -5.77
C MET A 276 5.28 -18.48 -4.42
N PHE A 277 6.19 -18.33 -3.46
CA PHE A 277 5.86 -17.73 -2.15
C PHE A 277 5.47 -16.26 -2.27
N ALA A 278 6.22 -15.48 -3.04
CA ALA A 278 5.90 -14.08 -3.28
C ALA A 278 4.52 -13.92 -3.94
N MET A 279 4.21 -14.74 -4.95
CA MET A 279 2.90 -14.78 -5.60
C MET A 279 1.79 -15.15 -4.61
N THR A 280 2.01 -16.18 -3.79
CA THR A 280 1.00 -16.64 -2.81
C THR A 280 0.65 -15.54 -1.83
N ILE A 281 1.66 -14.88 -1.24
CA ILE A 281 1.44 -13.75 -0.32
C ILE A 281 0.76 -12.58 -1.04
N GLY A 282 1.20 -12.25 -2.26
CA GLY A 282 0.56 -11.22 -3.08
C GLY A 282 -0.92 -11.51 -3.37
N SER A 283 -1.26 -12.76 -3.71
CA SER A 283 -2.63 -13.20 -3.95
C SER A 283 -3.49 -13.14 -2.69
N VAL A 284 -2.98 -13.63 -1.55
CA VAL A 284 -3.67 -13.54 -0.25
C VAL A 284 -3.95 -12.09 0.10
N TRP A 285 -3.00 -11.19 -0.17
CA TRP A 285 -3.14 -9.77 0.09
C TRP A 285 -4.25 -9.12 -0.76
N VAL A 286 -4.32 -9.44 -2.05
CA VAL A 286 -5.41 -8.99 -2.94
C VAL A 286 -6.76 -9.55 -2.48
N LEU A 287 -6.81 -10.84 -2.14
CA LEU A 287 -8.02 -11.50 -1.64
C LEU A 287 -8.50 -10.88 -0.33
N ALA A 288 -7.60 -10.56 0.60
CA ALA A 288 -7.96 -9.92 1.86
C ALA A 288 -8.68 -8.59 1.64
N LEU A 289 -8.22 -7.77 0.69
CA LEU A 289 -8.88 -6.51 0.37
C LEU A 289 -10.25 -6.71 -0.28
N LEU A 290 -10.38 -7.68 -1.18
CA LEU A 290 -11.67 -8.04 -1.77
C LEU A 290 -12.65 -8.53 -0.70
N VAL A 291 -12.21 -9.40 0.21
CA VAL A 291 -13.04 -9.87 1.32
C VAL A 291 -13.49 -8.70 2.19
N ILE A 292 -12.57 -7.82 2.61
CA ILE A 292 -12.92 -6.62 3.39
C ILE A 292 -13.93 -5.75 2.63
N GLY A 293 -13.69 -5.46 1.36
CA GLY A 293 -14.55 -4.59 0.56
C GLY A 293 -15.95 -5.16 0.33
N PHE A 294 -16.07 -6.43 -0.01
CA PHE A 294 -17.32 -7.03 -0.49
C PHE A 294 -18.10 -7.79 0.57
N THR A 295 -17.47 -8.22 1.68
CA THR A 295 -18.17 -8.96 2.74
C THR A 295 -18.54 -8.06 3.91
N TRP A 296 -17.67 -7.12 4.29
CA TRP A 296 -17.93 -6.27 5.44
C TRP A 296 -18.95 -5.21 5.08
N ARG A 297 -19.84 -4.93 6.04
CA ARG A 297 -20.86 -3.89 5.93
C ARG A 297 -20.66 -2.87 7.03
N TYR A 298 -20.87 -1.61 6.68
CA TYR A 298 -21.10 -0.56 7.66
C TYR A 298 -22.50 -0.79 8.23
N THR A 299 -22.58 -1.23 9.47
CA THR A 299 -23.84 -1.42 10.18
C THR A 299 -24.05 -0.24 11.13
N PRO A 300 -25.05 0.63 10.89
CA PRO A 300 -25.46 1.59 11.91
C PRO A 300 -26.02 0.78 13.09
N THR A 301 -25.27 0.73 14.20
CA THR A 301 -25.71 0.02 15.40
C THR A 301 -26.66 0.92 16.19
N LYS A 302 -27.52 0.33 17.03
CA LYS A 302 -28.37 1.13 17.94
C LYS A 302 -27.47 1.98 18.84
N PRO A 303 -27.91 3.18 19.26
CA PRO A 303 -27.12 4.02 20.16
C PRO A 303 -26.74 3.23 21.41
N ARG A 304 -25.46 3.25 21.76
CA ARG A 304 -24.93 2.53 22.94
C ARG A 304 -25.54 3.03 24.26
N ASP A 305 -26.10 4.24 24.23
CA ASP A 305 -26.73 4.92 25.36
C ASP A 305 -28.18 4.46 25.65
N GLY A 306 -28.72 3.50 24.89
CA GLY A 306 -30.06 2.93 25.11
C GLY A 306 -31.24 3.87 24.80
N GLY A 307 -30.98 5.06 24.27
CA GLY A 307 -32.01 6.06 23.96
C GLY A 307 -32.96 5.65 22.82
N PRO A 308 -34.23 6.10 22.84
CA PRO A 308 -35.27 5.72 21.85
C PRO A 308 -35.12 6.39 20.47
N ARG A 309 -34.12 7.26 20.28
CA ARG A 309 -33.93 8.01 19.03
C ARG A 309 -32.87 7.33 18.16
N PRO A 310 -33.06 7.26 16.83
CA PRO A 310 -32.01 6.79 15.94
C PRO A 310 -30.72 7.58 16.19
N PRO A 311 -29.55 6.96 15.99
CA PRO A 311 -28.30 7.59 16.35
C PRO A 311 -28.12 8.85 15.49
N PHE A 312 -27.52 9.88 16.07
CA PHE A 312 -27.37 11.24 15.56
C PHE A 312 -27.29 11.31 14.03
N PRO A 313 -28.05 12.20 13.36
CA PRO A 313 -28.04 12.25 11.92
C PRO A 313 -26.64 12.71 11.48
N MET A 314 -25.84 11.75 11.04
CA MET A 314 -24.53 11.92 10.40
C MET A 314 -24.62 11.21 9.05
N PRO A 315 -24.03 11.77 7.98
CA PRO A 315 -24.14 11.19 6.66
C PRO A 315 -23.32 9.91 6.66
N LEU A 316 -23.82 8.85 6.03
CA LEU A 316 -23.03 7.64 5.85
C LEU A 316 -21.77 7.95 5.03
N ALA A 317 -20.70 7.23 5.32
CA ALA A 317 -19.39 7.43 4.70
C ALA A 317 -19.34 7.30 3.16
N ASN A 318 -20.41 6.82 2.52
CA ASN A 318 -20.55 6.85 1.06
C ASN A 318 -20.50 8.30 0.51
N ASP A 319 -20.99 9.26 1.31
CA ASP A 319 -20.89 10.70 1.05
C ASP A 319 -19.52 11.30 1.46
N TYR A 320 -18.63 10.50 2.06
CA TYR A 320 -17.32 10.89 2.62
C TYR A 320 -16.13 10.43 1.76
N SER A 321 -16.35 9.53 0.79
CA SER A 321 -15.36 9.15 -0.26
C SER A 321 -14.72 10.33 -1.00
N THR A 322 -15.23 11.52 -0.71
CA THR A 322 -15.14 12.80 -1.38
C THR A 322 -14.27 13.78 -0.61
N LEU A 323 -14.32 13.75 0.73
CA LEU A 323 -13.38 14.45 1.63
C LEU A 323 -11.96 13.86 1.55
N VAL A 324 -11.85 12.59 1.15
CA VAL A 324 -10.56 11.89 0.89
C VAL A 324 -10.22 11.84 -0.61
N SER A 325 -10.98 12.53 -1.45
CA SER A 325 -10.73 12.60 -2.91
C SER A 325 -10.11 13.89 -3.40
N VAL A 326 -9.85 14.83 -2.49
CA VAL A 326 -9.06 16.03 -2.76
C VAL A 326 -7.58 15.71 -2.53
#